data_AF-A0A2I0NFD4-F1
#
_entry.id   AF-A0A2I0NFD4-F1
#
_cell.length_a   1.000
_cell.length_b   1.000
_cell.length_c   1.000
_cell.angle_alpha   90.00
_cell.angle_beta   90.00
_cell.angle_gamma   90.00
#
_symmetry.space_group_name_H-M   'P 1'
#
loop_
_entity.id
_entity.type
_entity.pdbx_description
1 polymer ?
#
loop_
_entity_poly.entity_id
_entity_poly.type
_entity_poly.pdbx_seq_one_letter_code
_entity_poly.pdbx_strand_id
1 'polypeptide(L)'
;YGINKRYLEMFGYKLELRTDTEVIAYVFDLLMRRHKLPLEQAVMALASPFWKNIDRMEPEQRKIATAIRQVYGSALLNGPFSIIIGHSRGVIGLNDRIKLRPMTAARRDDMLYMASEESAIRTIAPDLDEVWSPRAGTPIIGTLDEGVE
;
A
#
# COMPACT_ATOMS: atom_id res chain seq x y z
N TYR A 1 1.70 -4.41 14.65
CA TYR A 1 2.10 -5.77 15.08
C TYR A 1 0.98 -6.68 15.64
N GLY A 2 0.59 -6.59 16.93
CA GLY A 2 -0.12 -7.70 17.62
C GLY A 2 -1.49 -8.12 17.07
N ILE A 3 -2.36 -7.16 16.69
CA ILE A 3 -3.67 -7.45 16.10
C ILE A 3 -3.52 -8.12 14.74
N ASN A 4 -2.66 -7.55 13.88
CA ASN A 4 -2.41 -8.09 12.55
C ASN A 4 -1.80 -9.49 12.61
N LYS A 5 -0.89 -9.75 13.57
CA LYS A 5 -0.35 -11.09 13.83
C LYS A 5 -1.46 -12.09 14.11
N ARG A 6 -2.32 -11.81 15.10
CA ARG A 6 -3.43 -12.71 15.46
C ARG A 6 -4.37 -12.94 14.28
N TYR A 7 -4.66 -11.87 13.54
CA TYR A 7 -5.48 -11.95 12.33
C TYR A 7 -4.89 -12.91 11.31
N LEU A 8 -3.59 -12.79 11.01
CA LEU A 8 -2.87 -13.68 10.09
C LEU A 8 -2.82 -15.14 10.57
N GLU A 9 -2.61 -15.37 11.87
CA GLU A 9 -2.58 -16.71 12.47
C GLU A 9 -3.93 -17.43 12.27
N MET A 10 -5.07 -16.70 12.28
CA MET A 10 -6.39 -17.27 11.98
C MET A 10 -6.51 -17.82 10.54
N PHE A 11 -5.67 -17.35 9.61
CA PHE A 11 -5.59 -17.85 8.23
C PHE A 11 -4.40 -18.81 8.01
N GLY A 12 -3.75 -19.27 9.08
CA GLY A 12 -2.68 -20.26 9.02
C GLY A 12 -1.31 -19.71 8.60
N TYR A 13 -1.10 -18.40 8.63
CA TYR A 13 0.25 -17.82 8.48
C TYR A 13 1.04 -18.01 9.76
N LYS A 14 2.33 -18.35 9.62
CA LYS A 14 3.28 -18.44 10.74
C LYS A 14 4.22 -17.24 10.68
N LEU A 15 4.28 -16.48 11.78
CA LEU A 15 5.13 -15.30 11.90
C LEU A 15 6.37 -15.64 12.73
N GLU A 16 7.48 -15.87 12.06
CA GLU A 16 8.73 -16.36 12.67
C GLU A 16 9.73 -15.23 12.88
N LEU A 17 9.77 -14.25 11.98
CA LEU A 17 10.73 -13.15 12.01
C LEU A 17 10.38 -12.08 13.05
N ARG A 18 9.11 -12.04 13.47
CA ARG A 18 8.60 -11.10 14.47
C ARG A 18 8.76 -9.62 14.09
N THR A 19 8.69 -9.31 12.79
CA THR A 19 8.81 -7.95 12.27
C THR A 19 7.49 -7.44 11.71
N ASP A 20 7.27 -6.12 11.77
CA ASP A 20 6.11 -5.52 11.09
C ASP A 20 6.19 -5.71 9.57
N THR A 21 7.40 -5.79 8.98
CA THR A 21 7.57 -6.05 7.54
C THR A 21 7.04 -7.43 7.14
N GLU A 22 7.30 -8.47 7.93
CA GLU A 22 6.75 -9.82 7.70
C GLU A 22 5.21 -9.80 7.77
N VAL A 23 4.66 -9.13 8.78
CA VAL A 23 3.21 -8.94 8.91
C VAL A 23 2.63 -8.28 7.66
N ILE A 24 3.24 -7.17 7.21
CA ILE A 24 2.74 -6.42 6.05
C ILE A 24 2.74 -7.29 4.80
N ALA A 25 3.82 -8.02 4.55
CA ALA A 25 3.92 -8.93 3.41
C ALA A 25 2.83 -10.00 3.44
N TYR A 26 2.58 -10.62 4.60
CA TYR A 26 1.56 -11.65 4.74
C TYR A 26 0.13 -11.12 4.70
N VAL A 27 -0.14 -9.92 5.23
CA VAL A 27 -1.48 -9.31 5.08
C VAL A 27 -1.72 -9.01 3.61
N PHE A 28 -0.73 -8.47 2.90
CA PHE A 28 -0.87 -8.22 1.46
C PHE A 28 -1.13 -9.53 0.69
N ASP A 29 -0.38 -10.60 0.98
CA ASP A 29 -0.60 -11.94 0.40
C ASP A 29 -2.01 -12.48 0.69
N LEU A 30 -2.47 -12.38 1.95
CA LEU A 30 -3.80 -12.81 2.35
C LEU A 30 -4.89 -12.09 1.55
N LEU A 31 -4.82 -10.76 1.47
CA LEU A 31 -5.81 -9.92 0.79
C LEU A 31 -5.84 -10.16 -0.73
N MET A 32 -4.67 -10.19 -1.36
CA MET A 32 -4.57 -10.29 -2.82
C MET A 32 -4.68 -11.71 -3.33
N ARG A 33 -3.94 -12.67 -2.76
CA ARG A 33 -3.85 -14.03 -3.30
C ARG A 33 -4.97 -14.93 -2.80
N ARG A 34 -5.29 -14.88 -1.49
CA ARG A 34 -6.32 -15.76 -0.91
C ARG A 34 -7.72 -15.18 -1.03
N HIS A 35 -7.89 -13.92 -0.64
CA HIS A 35 -9.20 -13.25 -0.68
C HIS A 35 -9.52 -12.65 -2.05
N LYS A 36 -8.54 -12.56 -2.95
CA LYS A 36 -8.71 -12.07 -4.33
C LYS A 36 -9.33 -10.67 -4.38
N LEU A 37 -8.99 -9.82 -3.39
CA LEU A 37 -9.36 -8.42 -3.47
C LEU A 37 -8.64 -7.76 -4.64
N PRO A 38 -9.30 -6.86 -5.38
CA PRO A 38 -8.58 -6.00 -6.29
C PRO A 38 -7.65 -5.07 -5.50
N LEU A 39 -6.59 -4.63 -6.16
CA LEU A 39 -5.46 -3.93 -5.53
C LEU A 39 -5.90 -2.70 -4.73
N GLU A 40 -6.80 -1.89 -5.29
CA GLU A 40 -7.29 -0.68 -4.63
C GLU A 40 -8.00 -0.99 -3.31
N GLN A 41 -8.77 -2.08 -3.25
CA GLN A 41 -9.47 -2.52 -2.04
C GLN A 41 -8.51 -3.13 -1.03
N ALA A 42 -7.47 -3.85 -1.48
CA ALA A 42 -6.43 -4.36 -0.59
C ALA A 42 -5.63 -3.20 0.05
N VAL A 43 -5.26 -2.19 -0.75
CA VAL A 43 -4.64 -0.96 -0.24
C VAL A 43 -5.57 -0.23 0.74
N MET A 44 -6.86 -0.14 0.41
CA MET A 44 -7.86 0.47 1.29
C MET A 44 -8.02 -0.32 2.60
N ALA A 45 -7.86 -1.64 2.60
CA ALA A 45 -7.85 -2.44 3.83
C ALA A 45 -6.63 -2.13 4.71
N LEU A 46 -5.44 -2.01 4.10
CA LEU A 46 -4.19 -1.71 4.80
C LEU A 46 -4.13 -0.29 5.36
N ALA A 47 -4.66 0.69 4.63
CA ALA A 47 -4.60 2.12 4.94
C ALA A 47 -5.99 2.78 4.95
N SER A 48 -6.98 2.14 5.60
CA SER A 48 -8.38 2.59 5.52
C SER A 48 -8.58 4.05 5.93
N PRO A 49 -9.35 4.83 5.13
CA PRO A 49 -9.71 6.20 5.47
C PRO A 49 -10.41 6.30 6.83
N PHE A 50 -10.35 7.48 7.44
CA PHE A 50 -11.11 7.78 8.66
C PHE A 50 -12.62 7.77 8.37
N TRP A 51 -13.44 7.41 9.36
CA TRP A 51 -14.91 7.42 9.25
C TRP A 51 -15.44 8.76 8.72
N LYS A 52 -15.00 9.88 9.28
CA LYS A 52 -15.35 11.24 8.79
C LYS A 52 -15.05 11.49 7.30
N ASN A 53 -14.04 10.80 6.75
CA ASN A 53 -13.71 10.91 5.32
C ASN A 53 -14.61 9.98 4.50
N ILE A 54 -14.88 8.77 5.00
CA ILE A 54 -15.82 7.81 4.39
C ILE A 54 -17.23 8.41 4.31
N ASP A 55 -17.68 9.10 5.36
CA ASP A 55 -19.02 9.72 5.43
C ASP A 55 -19.23 10.79 4.34
N ARG A 56 -18.14 11.39 3.85
CA ARG A 56 -18.11 12.44 2.82
C ARG A 56 -17.91 11.91 1.40
N MET A 57 -17.73 10.60 1.23
CA MET A 57 -17.60 9.98 -0.10
C MET A 57 -18.96 9.86 -0.78
N GLU A 58 -18.93 9.75 -2.10
CA GLU A 58 -20.10 9.42 -2.91
C GLU A 58 -20.74 8.08 -2.46
N PRO A 59 -22.07 7.88 -2.62
CA PRO A 59 -22.79 6.75 -2.05
C PRO A 59 -22.15 5.38 -2.30
N GLU A 60 -21.75 5.08 -3.53
CA GLU A 60 -21.13 3.80 -3.89
C GLU A 60 -19.74 3.63 -3.25
N GLN A 61 -18.89 4.66 -3.33
CA GLN A 61 -17.56 4.63 -2.73
C GLN A 61 -17.62 4.49 -1.21
N ARG A 62 -18.55 5.21 -0.57
CA ARG A 62 -18.80 5.13 0.87
C ARG A 62 -19.22 3.72 1.30
N LYS A 63 -20.09 3.07 0.52
CA LYS A 63 -20.54 1.69 0.79
C LYS A 63 -19.37 0.72 0.73
N ILE A 64 -18.54 0.81 -0.30
CA ILE A 64 -17.33 -0.01 -0.47
C ILE A 64 -16.35 0.24 0.69
N ALA A 65 -16.01 1.49 0.97
CA ALA A 65 -15.05 1.84 2.01
C ALA A 65 -15.52 1.43 3.42
N THR A 66 -16.82 1.53 3.69
CA THR A 66 -17.42 1.06 4.93
C THR A 66 -17.29 -0.45 5.06
N ALA A 67 -17.66 -1.20 4.03
CA ALA A 67 -17.57 -2.66 4.03
C ALA A 67 -16.12 -3.12 4.22
N ILE A 68 -15.17 -2.54 3.48
CA ILE A 68 -13.75 -2.85 3.60
C ILE A 68 -13.26 -2.57 5.03
N ARG A 69 -13.55 -1.39 5.58
CA ARG A 69 -13.09 -1.01 6.92
C ARG A 69 -13.69 -1.90 8.03
N GLN A 70 -14.93 -2.36 7.86
CA GLN A 70 -15.59 -3.26 8.83
C GLN A 70 -15.04 -4.69 8.75
N VAL A 71 -14.93 -5.24 7.54
CA VAL A 71 -14.48 -6.63 7.32
C VAL A 71 -12.99 -6.80 7.59
N TYR A 72 -12.18 -5.82 7.17
CA TYR A 72 -10.72 -5.87 7.23
C TYR A 72 -10.11 -5.00 8.32
N GLY A 73 -10.88 -4.63 9.35
CA GLY A 73 -10.38 -3.78 10.44
C GLY A 73 -9.11 -4.31 11.11
N SER A 74 -8.95 -5.64 11.18
CA SER A 74 -7.77 -6.30 11.74
C SER A 74 -6.56 -6.34 10.78
N ALA A 75 -6.76 -6.03 9.50
CA ALA A 75 -5.71 -5.87 8.49
C ALA A 75 -5.12 -4.45 8.48
N LEU A 76 -5.82 -3.48 9.08
CA LEU A 76 -5.38 -2.09 9.15
C LEU A 76 -3.99 -1.99 9.80
N LEU A 77 -3.07 -1.32 9.11
CA LEU A 77 -1.73 -1.05 9.62
C LEU A 77 -1.77 0.21 10.47
N ASN A 78 -1.54 0.05 11.77
CA ASN A 78 -1.48 1.16 12.71
C ASN A 78 -0.02 1.61 12.90
N GLY A 79 0.23 2.89 12.70
CA GLY A 79 1.53 3.53 12.89
C GLY A 79 2.14 4.09 11.60
N PRO A 80 3.26 4.81 11.70
CA PRO A 80 3.96 5.39 10.56
C PRO A 80 4.57 4.31 9.65
N PHE A 81 4.22 4.30 8.36
CA PHE A 81 4.85 3.41 7.39
C PHE A 81 4.97 4.04 6.00
N SER A 82 6.01 3.62 5.29
CA SER A 82 6.31 3.92 3.90
C SER A 82 6.91 2.64 3.34
N ILE A 83 6.19 1.96 2.47
CA ILE A 83 6.54 0.62 1.99
C ILE A 83 6.48 0.58 0.46
N ILE A 84 7.35 -0.24 -0.10
CA ILE A 84 7.31 -0.63 -1.51
C ILE A 84 7.12 -2.13 -1.55
N ILE A 85 6.04 -2.60 -2.19
CA ILE A 85 5.69 -4.01 -2.32
C ILE A 85 5.86 -4.39 -3.78
N GLY A 86 6.72 -5.37 -4.06
CA GLY A 86 6.83 -5.99 -5.37
C GLY A 86 5.85 -7.15 -5.53
N HIS A 87 5.29 -7.29 -6.72
CA HIS A 87 4.54 -8.47 -7.16
C HIS A 87 4.91 -8.81 -8.60
N SER A 88 4.42 -9.93 -9.11
CA SER A 88 4.82 -10.47 -10.42
C SER A 88 4.52 -9.57 -11.62
N ARG A 89 3.78 -8.47 -11.44
CA ARG A 89 3.39 -7.55 -12.51
C ARG A 89 3.79 -6.11 -12.25
N GLY A 90 4.61 -5.86 -11.22
CA GLY A 90 5.04 -4.50 -10.89
C GLY A 90 5.26 -4.25 -9.40
N VAL A 91 5.17 -2.98 -9.04
CA VAL A 91 5.48 -2.48 -7.69
C VAL A 91 4.41 -1.51 -7.21
N ILE A 92 4.17 -1.52 -5.91
CA ILE A 92 3.21 -0.64 -5.25
C ILE A 92 3.92 0.12 -4.13
N GLY A 93 3.92 1.44 -4.22
CA GLY A 93 4.31 2.33 -3.12
C GLY A 93 3.09 2.70 -2.28
N LEU A 94 3.19 2.59 -0.95
CA LEU A 94 2.11 2.99 -0.05
C LEU A 94 2.65 3.67 1.21
N ASN A 95 1.96 4.75 1.60
CA ASN A 95 2.16 5.42 2.87
C ASN A 95 0.99 5.20 3.83
N ASP A 96 1.29 5.38 5.11
CA ASP A 96 0.26 5.45 6.13
C ASP A 96 -0.75 6.59 5.85
N ARG A 97 -1.95 6.41 6.38
CA ARG A 97 -3.11 7.29 6.15
C ARG A 97 -3.00 8.69 6.76
N ILE A 98 -1.93 8.99 7.50
CA ILE A 98 -1.62 10.33 8.03
C ILE A 98 -0.26 10.86 7.53
N LYS A 99 0.44 10.10 6.67
CA LYS A 99 1.72 10.42 6.02
C LYS A 99 2.79 10.87 7.00
N LEU A 100 3.07 10.04 8.01
CA LEU A 100 4.13 10.30 8.99
C LEU A 100 5.52 9.91 8.49
N ARG A 101 5.62 9.16 7.39
CA ARG A 101 6.89 8.86 6.72
C ARG A 101 6.92 9.46 5.31
N PRO A 102 8.08 9.98 4.87
CA PRO A 102 8.20 10.52 3.54
C PRO A 102 8.17 9.40 2.48
N MET A 103 7.67 9.79 1.32
CA MET A 103 7.79 9.06 0.06
C MET A 103 7.77 10.11 -1.04
N THR A 104 8.68 9.97 -1.98
CA THR A 104 8.75 10.73 -3.21
C THR A 104 8.65 9.74 -4.35
N ALA A 105 7.83 10.08 -5.34
CA ALA A 105 7.77 9.36 -6.59
C ALA A 105 8.18 10.30 -7.73
N ALA A 106 8.76 9.71 -8.76
CA ALA A 106 9.16 10.44 -9.95
C ALA A 106 9.01 9.57 -11.19
N ARG A 107 8.89 10.22 -12.34
CA ARG A 107 8.84 9.54 -13.63
C ARG A 107 9.90 10.13 -14.55
N ARG A 108 10.53 9.24 -15.32
CA ARG A 108 11.32 9.59 -16.49
C ARG A 108 11.02 8.58 -17.58
N ASP A 109 10.53 9.05 -18.72
CA ASP A 109 10.10 8.18 -19.83
C ASP A 109 9.07 7.12 -19.35
N ASP A 110 9.38 5.83 -19.50
CA ASP A 110 8.60 4.67 -19.05
C ASP A 110 8.95 4.20 -17.63
N MET A 111 9.95 4.82 -16.99
CA MET A 111 10.46 4.40 -15.69
C MET A 111 9.78 5.15 -14.53
N LEU A 112 9.28 4.37 -13.58
CA LEU A 112 8.76 4.86 -12.30
C LEU A 112 9.80 4.70 -11.19
N TYR A 113 10.07 5.78 -10.47
CA TYR A 113 10.97 5.81 -9.32
C TYR A 113 10.18 6.08 -8.05
N MET A 114 10.56 5.41 -6.96
CA MET A 114 10.03 5.66 -5.62
C MET A 114 11.16 5.60 -4.60
N ALA A 115 11.25 6.60 -3.73
CA ALA A 115 12.26 6.67 -2.67
C ALA A 115 11.72 7.45 -1.46
N SER A 116 12.46 7.43 -0.36
CA SER A 116 12.15 8.31 0.78
C SER A 116 12.48 9.79 0.51
N GLU A 117 13.41 10.06 -0.40
CA GLU A 117 13.87 11.40 -0.75
C GLU A 117 14.11 11.52 -2.26
N GLU A 118 13.92 12.72 -2.81
CA GLU A 118 14.17 13.03 -4.22
C GLU A 118 15.66 12.90 -4.60
N SER A 119 16.56 13.23 -3.67
CA SER A 119 18.02 13.15 -3.84
C SER A 119 18.50 11.75 -4.25
N ALA A 120 17.91 10.71 -3.66
CA ALA A 120 18.20 9.33 -3.98
C ALA A 120 17.80 8.98 -5.43
N ILE A 121 16.67 9.52 -5.90
CA ILE A 121 16.22 9.33 -7.29
C ILE A 121 17.18 10.06 -8.24
N ARG A 122 17.49 11.33 -7.96
CA ARG A 122 18.36 12.16 -8.80
C ARG A 122 19.79 11.68 -8.91
N THR A 123 20.25 10.89 -7.94
CA THR A 123 21.57 10.23 -8.01
C THR A 123 21.63 9.23 -9.17
N ILE A 124 20.50 8.61 -9.53
CA ILE A 124 20.40 7.59 -10.59
C ILE A 124 19.85 8.21 -11.88
N ALA A 125 18.85 9.09 -11.78
CA ALA A 125 18.21 9.78 -12.89
C ALA A 125 18.20 11.30 -12.61
N PRO A 126 19.26 12.04 -13.01
CA PRO A 126 19.39 13.47 -12.71
C PRO A 126 18.25 14.31 -13.30
N ASP A 127 17.83 13.95 -14.52
CA ASP A 127 16.76 14.59 -15.27
C ASP A 127 15.47 13.77 -15.16
N LEU A 128 14.43 14.38 -14.58
CA LEU A 128 13.13 13.76 -14.30
C LEU A 128 12.04 14.58 -15.00
N ASP A 129 11.03 13.90 -15.55
CA ASP A 129 9.90 14.56 -16.23
C ASP A 129 8.88 15.07 -15.21
N GLU A 130 8.69 14.29 -14.14
CA GLU A 130 7.74 14.59 -13.07
C GLU A 130 8.31 14.12 -11.73
N VAL A 131 8.08 14.91 -10.68
CA VAL A 131 8.36 14.55 -9.29
C VAL A 131 7.18 14.96 -8.43
N TRP A 132 6.70 14.05 -7.60
CA TRP A 132 5.60 14.34 -6.69
C TRP A 132 5.73 13.57 -5.37
N SER A 133 4.98 14.02 -4.38
CA SER A 133 4.84 13.30 -3.12
C SER A 133 3.40 12.77 -3.00
N PRO A 134 3.16 11.45 -2.92
CA PRO A 134 1.82 10.87 -2.87
C PRO A 134 1.03 11.38 -1.65
N ARG A 135 -0.29 11.52 -1.79
CA ARG A 135 -1.15 11.86 -0.65
C ARG A 135 -1.21 10.70 0.35
N ALA A 136 -1.49 11.00 1.61
CA ALA A 136 -1.60 10.01 2.67
C ALA A 136 -2.57 8.89 2.29
N GLY A 137 -2.15 7.62 2.48
CA GLY A 137 -2.97 6.45 2.15
C GLY A 137 -3.30 6.26 0.66
N THR A 138 -2.71 7.03 -0.25
CA THR A 138 -2.90 6.88 -1.70
C THR A 138 -1.77 6.01 -2.26
N PRO A 139 -2.07 4.92 -2.98
CA PRO A 139 -1.03 4.09 -3.57
C PRO A 139 -0.41 4.75 -4.80
N ILE A 140 0.87 4.47 -5.03
CA ILE A 140 1.53 4.63 -6.33
C ILE A 140 1.68 3.23 -6.91
N ILE A 141 1.30 3.05 -8.17
CA ILE A 141 1.29 1.74 -8.82
C ILE A 141 2.12 1.85 -10.09
N GLY A 142 3.17 1.04 -10.19
CA GLY A 142 3.90 0.81 -11.42
C GLY A 142 3.65 -0.60 -11.91
N THR A 143 3.22 -0.75 -13.17
CA THR A 143 2.98 -2.04 -13.81
C THR A 143 3.97 -2.26 -14.94
N LEU A 144 4.36 -3.52 -15.14
CA LEU A 144 5.11 -3.90 -16.33
C LEU A 144 4.19 -3.93 -17.55
N ASP A 145 4.75 -3.59 -18.71
CA ASP A 145 4.07 -3.68 -20.00
C ASP A 145 3.62 -5.11 -20.32
N GLU A 146 2.55 -5.23 -21.10
CA GLU A 146 2.07 -6.52 -21.58
C GLU A 146 3.12 -7.17 -22.48
N GLY A 147 3.73 -8.27 -22.01
CA GLY A 147 4.73 -9.04 -22.76
C GLY A 147 6.09 -9.17 -22.07
N VAL A 148 6.29 -8.50 -20.93
CA VAL A 148 7.45 -8.71 -20.06
C VAL A 148 7.09 -9.80 -19.04
N GLU A 149 7.65 -11.01 -19.22
CA GLU A 149 7.58 -12.12 -18.23
C GLU A 149 8.65 -12.00 -17.16
#